data_AF-A0A3A6MZK3-F1
#
_entry.id   AF-A0A3A6MZK3-F1
#
_cell.length_a   1.000
_cell.length_b   1.000
_cell.length_c   1.000
_cell.angle_alpha   90.00
_cell.angle_beta   90.00
_cell.angle_gamma   90.00
#
_symmetry.space_group_name_H-M   'P 1'
#
loop_
_entity.id
_entity.type
_entity.pdbx_description
1 polymer ?
#
loop_
_entity_poly.entity_id
_entity_poly.type
_entity_poly.pdbx_seq_one_letter_code
_entity_poly.pdbx_strand_id
1 'polypeptide(L)'
;METNGVSRRQVLIGTGALAAGTAAAHFTGLLKSAVAKDGKNEKWPWPYEKLDPQKTAEIAYNEWYRVFCGAAVINSVFSQLAEKIGEPYSSFPSDAFVFLEGGQVGWGTICGSPAGANIVANCIIGPRISGADEGHHIAADNMQFYSETALPTFKPASPKITTEIKTTVSDSPLCHISVGKWMKATGYALGSPERKDRCARVAASSAYHLVEMLNAWKDGTYEAKSTFSSAKENGITGQYNCDECHGDNVPEAPQMPKA
;
A
#
# COMPACT_ATOMS: atom_id res chain seq x y z
N MET A 1 -2.85 -38.01 48.06
CA MET A 1 -2.16 -38.16 46.76
C MET A 1 -3.21 -38.02 45.68
N GLU A 2 -3.17 -36.91 44.94
CA GLU A 2 -3.90 -36.73 43.69
C GLU A 2 -3.32 -37.65 42.61
N THR A 3 -4.16 -38.16 41.71
CA THR A 3 -4.25 -37.70 40.31
C THR A 3 -5.06 -38.68 39.45
N ASN A 4 -5.75 -38.08 38.47
CA ASN A 4 -6.06 -38.58 37.11
C ASN A 4 -7.47 -39.09 36.76
N GLY A 5 -8.08 -38.32 35.85
CA GLY A 5 -8.74 -38.88 34.67
C GLY A 5 -10.22 -38.55 34.55
N VAL A 6 -10.55 -37.48 33.81
CA VAL A 6 -11.90 -37.32 33.25
C VAL A 6 -12.19 -38.56 32.38
N SER A 7 -13.19 -39.34 32.76
CA SER A 7 -13.51 -40.59 32.07
C SER A 7 -14.42 -40.35 30.86
N ARG A 8 -14.35 -41.27 29.90
CA ARG A 8 -15.08 -41.35 28.62
C ARG A 8 -16.61 -41.21 28.70
N ARG A 9 -17.18 -41.04 29.90
CA ARG A 9 -18.62 -40.91 30.18
C ARG A 9 -19.16 -39.48 30.00
N GLN A 10 -18.32 -38.44 30.01
CA GLN A 10 -18.78 -37.06 29.79
C GLN A 10 -18.87 -36.66 28.31
N VAL A 11 -18.29 -37.44 27.39
CA VAL A 11 -18.35 -37.18 25.94
C VAL A 11 -19.68 -37.64 25.32
N LEU A 12 -20.47 -38.46 26.03
CA LEU A 12 -21.73 -39.03 25.52
C LEU A 12 -23.01 -38.31 25.98
N ILE A 13 -22.89 -37.19 26.71
CA ILE A 13 -24.06 -36.38 27.14
C ILE A 13 -24.37 -35.23 26.16
N GLY A 14 -23.52 -34.98 25.16
CA GLY A 14 -23.75 -33.90 24.17
C GLY A 14 -24.60 -34.26 22.95
N THR A 15 -25.01 -35.52 22.77
CA THR A 15 -25.52 -36.05 21.49
C THR A 15 -27.03 -36.32 21.43
N GLY A 16 -27.83 -35.83 22.36
CA GLY A 16 -29.21 -36.30 22.51
C GLY A 16 -30.28 -35.24 22.73
N ALA A 17 -30.44 -34.26 21.85
CA ALA A 17 -31.67 -33.46 21.76
C ALA A 17 -31.78 -32.72 20.42
N LEU A 18 -32.24 -33.39 19.36
CA LEU A 18 -32.84 -32.72 18.18
C LEU A 18 -33.65 -33.74 17.37
N ALA A 19 -34.89 -33.94 17.80
CA ALA A 19 -35.93 -34.56 16.99
C ALA A 19 -37.23 -33.79 17.22
N ALA A 20 -37.53 -32.85 16.32
CA ALA A 20 -38.88 -32.46 15.83
C ALA A 20 -38.80 -31.11 15.12
N GLY A 21 -39.17 -31.05 13.84
CA GLY A 21 -39.44 -29.77 13.17
C GLY A 21 -39.09 -29.73 11.68
N THR A 22 -39.85 -30.46 10.87
CA THR A 22 -39.96 -30.22 9.42
C THR A 22 -40.50 -28.82 9.14
N ALA A 23 -39.68 -27.89 8.64
CA ALA A 23 -40.00 -26.80 7.69
C ALA A 23 -38.95 -25.68 7.74
N ALA A 24 -38.01 -25.68 6.80
CA ALA A 24 -37.40 -24.46 6.20
C ALA A 24 -36.38 -24.86 5.12
N ALA A 25 -36.85 -25.51 4.05
CA ALA A 25 -36.05 -25.77 2.85
C ALA A 25 -35.91 -24.52 1.94
N HIS A 26 -35.96 -23.30 2.50
CA HIS A 26 -35.97 -22.04 1.74
C HIS A 26 -35.00 -20.97 2.27
N PHE A 27 -33.85 -21.37 2.82
CA PHE A 27 -32.76 -20.43 3.14
C PHE A 27 -31.40 -20.82 2.54
N THR A 28 -31.39 -21.63 1.48
CA THR A 28 -30.16 -22.03 0.77
C THR A 28 -29.66 -20.97 -0.23
N GLY A 29 -30.29 -19.80 -0.30
CA GLY A 29 -29.96 -18.74 -1.27
C GLY A 29 -28.97 -17.66 -0.81
N LEU A 30 -28.41 -17.72 0.40
CA LEU A 30 -27.56 -16.64 0.94
C LEU A 30 -26.20 -17.07 1.51
N LEU A 31 -25.84 -18.34 1.40
CA LEU A 31 -24.44 -18.73 1.56
C LEU A 31 -23.79 -18.72 0.18
N LYS A 32 -23.24 -17.56 -0.19
CA LYS A 32 -22.10 -17.55 -1.12
C LYS A 32 -21.03 -18.40 -0.44
N SER A 33 -21.00 -19.70 -0.77
CA SER A 33 -19.86 -20.52 -0.41
C SER A 33 -18.63 -19.79 -0.93
N ALA A 34 -17.74 -19.40 -0.01
CA ALA A 34 -16.41 -18.93 -0.34
C ALA A 34 -15.66 -20.12 -0.95
N VAL A 35 -15.95 -20.40 -2.21
CA VAL A 35 -15.20 -21.40 -2.96
C VAL A 35 -14.11 -20.63 -3.67
N ALA A 36 -12.93 -20.60 -3.04
CA ALA A 36 -11.69 -20.42 -3.77
C ALA A 36 -11.53 -21.66 -4.69
N LYS A 37 -12.28 -21.69 -5.80
CA LYS A 37 -12.01 -22.63 -6.89
C LYS A 37 -10.76 -22.11 -7.56
N ASP A 38 -9.66 -22.82 -7.35
CA ASP A 38 -8.40 -22.65 -8.07
C ASP A 38 -7.79 -21.23 -7.98
N GLY A 39 -7.58 -20.76 -6.76
CA GLY A 39 -6.82 -19.53 -6.47
C GLY A 39 -5.35 -19.68 -6.87
N LYS A 40 -5.06 -19.67 -8.17
CA LYS A 40 -3.71 -19.44 -8.70
C LYS A 40 -3.45 -17.93 -8.75
N ASN A 41 -3.45 -17.30 -7.59
CA ASN A 41 -3.10 -15.88 -7.39
C ASN A 41 -1.62 -15.62 -7.81
N GLU A 42 -0.88 -16.70 -8.08
CA GLU A 42 0.50 -16.73 -8.55
C GLU A 42 0.62 -16.65 -10.08
N LYS A 43 -0.48 -16.54 -10.84
CA LYS A 43 -0.42 -16.30 -12.28
C LYS A 43 -0.29 -14.80 -12.55
N TRP A 44 0.88 -14.41 -13.06
CA TRP A 44 1.18 -13.04 -13.43
C TRP A 44 1.14 -12.84 -14.96
N PRO A 45 0.83 -11.62 -15.44
CA PRO A 45 0.27 -10.50 -14.67
C PRO A 45 -1.18 -10.79 -14.25
N TRP A 46 -1.65 -10.12 -13.19
CA TRP A 46 -3.08 -10.04 -12.91
C TRP A 46 -3.78 -9.22 -14.01
N PRO A 47 -5.05 -9.55 -14.34
CA PRO A 47 -5.77 -8.83 -15.40
C PRO A 47 -5.90 -7.35 -15.05
N TYR A 48 -5.47 -6.46 -15.94
CA TYR A 48 -5.52 -5.02 -15.74
C TYR A 48 -6.29 -4.32 -16.87
N GLU A 49 -7.19 -3.42 -16.48
CA GLU A 49 -7.88 -2.46 -17.33
C GLU A 49 -7.44 -1.06 -16.94
N LYS A 50 -7.25 -0.17 -17.93
CA LYS A 50 -6.84 1.20 -17.66
C LYS A 50 -7.83 1.89 -16.72
N LEU A 51 -7.25 2.61 -15.76
CA LEU A 51 -7.99 3.41 -14.79
C LEU A 51 -7.79 4.89 -15.10
N ASP A 52 -8.75 5.71 -14.67
CA ASP A 52 -8.60 7.16 -14.70
C ASP A 52 -7.72 7.60 -13.50
N PRO A 53 -6.55 8.23 -13.74
CA PRO A 53 -5.68 8.72 -12.67
C PRO A 53 -6.39 9.70 -11.72
N GLN A 54 -7.23 10.59 -12.26
CA GLN A 54 -7.96 11.59 -11.47
C GLN A 54 -8.97 10.92 -10.54
N LYS A 55 -9.82 10.04 -11.09
CA LYS A 55 -10.78 9.26 -10.30
C LYS A 55 -10.07 8.44 -9.21
N THR A 56 -8.95 7.82 -9.55
CA THR A 56 -8.18 7.00 -8.59
C THR A 56 -7.60 7.84 -7.45
N ALA A 57 -7.08 9.03 -7.77
CA ALA A 57 -6.58 9.96 -6.76
C ALA A 57 -7.68 10.48 -5.83
N GLU A 58 -8.88 10.77 -6.36
CA GLU A 58 -10.04 11.14 -5.53
C GLU A 58 -10.45 10.01 -4.58
N ILE A 59 -10.47 8.75 -5.05
CA ILE A 59 -10.78 7.61 -4.17
C ILE A 59 -9.70 7.48 -3.08
N ALA A 60 -8.41 7.57 -3.45
CA ALA A 60 -7.32 7.49 -2.47
C ALA A 60 -7.38 8.59 -1.42
N TYR A 61 -7.69 9.83 -1.82
CA TYR A 61 -7.88 10.94 -0.89
C TYR A 61 -8.99 10.66 0.12
N ASN A 62 -10.14 10.17 -0.35
CA ASN A 62 -11.29 9.89 0.50
C ASN A 62 -11.05 8.69 1.42
N GLU A 63 -10.50 7.60 0.89
CA GLU A 63 -10.18 6.38 1.63
C GLU A 63 -9.11 6.60 2.71
N TRP A 64 -8.22 7.57 2.52
CA TRP A 64 -7.19 7.90 3.50
C TRP A 64 -7.75 8.17 4.89
N TYR A 65 -8.93 8.80 4.99
CA TYR A 65 -9.55 9.10 6.28
C TYR A 65 -10.11 7.88 7.01
N ARG A 66 -10.24 6.75 6.31
CA ARG A 66 -10.71 5.47 6.86
C ARG A 66 -9.53 4.54 7.17
N VAL A 67 -8.56 4.46 6.26
CA VAL A 67 -7.51 3.41 6.29
C VAL A 67 -6.08 3.94 6.13
N PHE A 68 -5.88 5.26 6.14
CA PHE A 68 -4.58 5.91 6.00
C PHE A 68 -3.83 5.57 4.70
N CYS A 69 -2.56 5.95 4.63
CA CYS A 69 -1.86 6.17 3.37
C CYS A 69 -1.72 4.95 2.48
N GLY A 70 -1.19 3.84 2.99
CA GLY A 70 -0.89 2.68 2.14
C GLY A 70 -2.15 1.93 1.72
N ALA A 71 -3.02 1.59 2.66
CA ALA A 71 -4.29 0.94 2.34
C ALA A 71 -5.20 1.81 1.47
N ALA A 72 -5.16 3.14 1.57
CA ALA A 72 -5.96 4.00 0.68
C ALA A 72 -5.49 3.95 -0.78
N VAL A 73 -4.17 3.89 -1.02
CA VAL A 73 -3.62 3.72 -2.38
C VAL A 73 -3.97 2.33 -2.93
N ILE A 74 -3.91 1.28 -2.10
CA ILE A 74 -4.31 -0.07 -2.51
C ILE A 74 -5.80 -0.11 -2.84
N ASN A 75 -6.65 0.36 -1.93
CA ASN A 75 -8.09 0.40 -2.12
C ASN A 75 -8.52 1.23 -3.33
N SER A 76 -7.85 2.35 -3.62
CA SER A 76 -8.23 3.19 -4.75
C SER A 76 -8.06 2.52 -6.10
N VAL A 77 -7.05 1.65 -6.24
CA VAL A 77 -6.82 0.89 -7.48
C VAL A 77 -7.64 -0.40 -7.49
N PHE A 78 -7.54 -1.20 -6.42
CA PHE A 78 -8.13 -2.54 -6.40
C PHE A 78 -9.67 -2.52 -6.32
N SER A 79 -10.30 -1.53 -5.70
CA SER A 79 -11.77 -1.43 -5.71
C SER A 79 -12.32 -1.23 -7.14
N GLN A 80 -11.66 -0.40 -7.94
CA GLN A 80 -12.05 -0.15 -9.32
C GLN A 80 -11.81 -1.39 -10.20
N LEU A 81 -10.69 -2.09 -10.02
CA LEU A 81 -10.42 -3.32 -10.74
C LEU A 81 -11.33 -4.47 -10.30
N ALA A 82 -11.72 -4.52 -9.02
CA ALA A 82 -12.72 -5.47 -8.53
C ALA A 82 -14.10 -5.23 -9.18
N GLU A 83 -14.51 -3.97 -9.37
CA GLU A 83 -15.75 -3.62 -10.06
C GLU A 83 -15.71 -3.99 -11.55
N LYS A 84 -14.59 -3.71 -12.23
CA LYS A 84 -14.43 -3.92 -13.67
C LYS A 84 -14.14 -5.37 -14.07
N ILE A 85 -13.37 -6.10 -13.26
CA ILE A 85 -12.77 -7.39 -13.61
C ILE A 85 -13.20 -8.52 -12.66
N GLY A 86 -13.38 -8.21 -11.37
CA GLY A 86 -13.66 -9.20 -10.34
C GLY A 86 -12.38 -9.76 -9.69
N GLU A 87 -12.19 -11.07 -9.75
CA GLU A 87 -11.03 -11.73 -9.16
C GLU A 87 -9.73 -11.45 -9.93
N PRO A 88 -8.57 -11.35 -9.25
CA PRO A 88 -8.36 -11.59 -7.81
C PRO A 88 -8.61 -10.37 -6.90
N TYR A 89 -9.02 -9.23 -7.46
CA TYR A 89 -9.17 -7.98 -6.71
C TYR A 89 -10.34 -8.01 -5.73
N SER A 90 -11.45 -8.67 -6.10
CA SER A 90 -12.62 -8.81 -5.22
C SER A 90 -12.32 -9.55 -3.91
N SER A 91 -11.39 -10.51 -3.93
CA SER A 91 -10.99 -11.25 -2.74
C SER A 91 -9.71 -10.72 -2.07
N PHE A 92 -9.07 -9.67 -2.62
CA PHE A 92 -7.85 -9.12 -2.04
C PHE A 92 -8.13 -8.36 -0.73
N PRO A 93 -7.44 -8.68 0.39
CA PRO A 93 -7.71 -8.07 1.69
C PRO A 93 -7.06 -6.69 1.84
N SER A 94 -7.46 -5.71 1.02
CA SER A 94 -6.84 -4.36 0.96
C SER A 94 -6.76 -3.67 2.32
N ASP A 95 -7.81 -3.78 3.14
CA ASP A 95 -7.86 -3.14 4.47
C ASP A 95 -6.87 -3.73 5.47
N ALA A 96 -6.39 -4.96 5.25
CA ALA A 96 -5.36 -5.55 6.10
C ALA A 96 -4.05 -4.75 6.06
N PHE A 97 -3.85 -3.90 5.05
CA PHE A 97 -2.67 -3.05 4.89
C PHE A 97 -2.76 -1.70 5.64
N VAL A 98 -3.77 -1.50 6.49
CA VAL A 98 -3.89 -0.29 7.33
C VAL A 98 -2.64 -0.06 8.19
N PHE A 99 -1.91 -1.13 8.53
CA PHE A 99 -0.67 -1.05 9.31
C PHE A 99 0.42 -0.21 8.64
N LEU A 100 0.36 0.03 7.32
CA LEU A 100 1.28 0.91 6.59
C LEU A 100 1.20 2.38 7.06
N GLU A 101 0.19 2.74 7.86
CA GLU A 101 0.03 4.08 8.41
C GLU A 101 1.24 4.56 9.23
N GLY A 102 1.45 5.87 9.28
CA GLY A 102 2.54 6.46 10.07
C GLY A 102 3.95 5.96 9.69
N GLY A 103 4.08 5.32 8.52
CA GLY A 103 5.27 4.60 8.13
C GLY A 103 5.51 3.35 8.95
N GLN A 104 4.50 2.48 8.93
CA GLN A 104 4.36 1.19 9.64
C GLN A 104 3.98 1.35 11.12
N VAL A 105 2.71 1.57 11.44
CA VAL A 105 2.21 1.75 12.82
C VAL A 105 2.92 2.86 13.62
N GLY A 106 3.33 3.93 12.94
CA GLY A 106 3.84 5.16 13.57
C GLY A 106 5.36 5.23 13.79
N TRP A 107 6.12 4.24 13.33
CA TRP A 107 7.58 4.22 13.46
C TRP A 107 8.31 5.24 12.56
N GLY A 108 7.61 5.87 11.62
CA GLY A 108 8.21 6.89 10.75
C GLY A 108 9.18 6.33 9.71
N THR A 109 9.12 5.03 9.40
CA THR A 109 9.95 4.37 8.38
C THR A 109 9.45 4.68 6.96
N ILE A 110 9.35 3.73 6.05
CA ILE A 110 8.82 3.93 4.69
C ILE A 110 7.44 4.58 4.71
N CYS A 111 7.21 5.64 3.91
CA CYS A 111 5.87 6.21 3.82
C CYS A 111 4.87 5.19 3.25
N GLY A 112 3.70 5.08 3.87
CA GLY A 112 2.66 4.15 3.44
C GLY A 112 2.20 4.38 2.00
N SER A 113 2.18 5.63 1.52
CA SER A 113 1.73 5.97 0.15
C SER A 113 2.56 5.29 -0.94
N PRO A 114 3.90 5.46 -1.00
CA PRO A 114 4.71 4.73 -1.96
C PRO A 114 4.75 3.22 -1.67
N ALA A 115 4.71 2.78 -0.41
CA ALA A 115 4.63 1.35 -0.09
C ALA A 115 3.38 0.68 -0.67
N GLY A 116 2.21 1.30 -0.50
CA GLY A 116 0.94 0.82 -1.06
C GLY A 116 0.97 0.77 -2.59
N ALA A 117 1.55 1.80 -3.23
CA ALA A 117 1.69 1.80 -4.68
C ALA A 117 2.61 0.68 -5.19
N ASN A 118 3.71 0.41 -4.48
CA ASN A 118 4.63 -0.67 -4.84
C ASN A 118 3.97 -2.05 -4.70
N ILE A 119 3.14 -2.25 -3.68
CA ILE A 119 2.33 -3.46 -3.52
C ILE A 119 1.40 -3.64 -4.73
N VAL A 120 0.66 -2.58 -5.10
CA VAL A 120 -0.25 -2.61 -6.25
C VAL A 120 0.47 -2.97 -7.54
N ALA A 121 1.60 -2.32 -7.85
CA ALA A 121 2.36 -2.59 -9.07
C ALA A 121 2.86 -4.04 -9.14
N ASN A 122 3.40 -4.58 -8.04
CA ASN A 122 3.92 -5.94 -8.01
C ASN A 122 2.82 -7.00 -8.01
N CYS A 123 1.64 -6.71 -7.46
CA CYS A 123 0.46 -7.57 -7.60
C CYS A 123 -0.12 -7.52 -9.02
N ILE A 124 -0.09 -6.39 -9.71
CA ILE A 124 -0.66 -6.32 -11.06
C ILE A 124 0.28 -6.95 -12.08
N ILE A 125 1.55 -6.54 -12.09
CA ILE A 125 2.52 -6.93 -13.11
C ILE A 125 3.15 -8.29 -12.79
N GLY A 126 3.39 -8.55 -11.50
CA GLY A 126 4.12 -9.70 -10.99
C GLY A 126 5.49 -9.31 -10.42
N PRO A 127 6.04 -10.15 -9.53
CA PRO A 127 7.36 -9.94 -8.94
C PRO A 127 8.47 -10.38 -9.90
N ARG A 128 9.69 -9.86 -9.72
CA ARG A 128 10.87 -10.27 -10.52
C ARG A 128 11.12 -11.77 -10.55
N ILE A 129 10.80 -12.48 -9.47
CA ILE A 129 10.96 -13.94 -9.39
C ILE A 129 10.05 -14.70 -10.37
N SER A 130 9.03 -14.06 -10.94
CA SER A 130 8.22 -14.61 -12.03
C SER A 130 8.67 -14.18 -13.43
N GLY A 131 9.83 -13.52 -13.54
CA GLY A 131 10.36 -13.00 -14.81
C GLY A 131 9.75 -11.67 -15.26
N ALA A 132 9.01 -10.98 -14.39
CA ALA A 132 8.44 -9.66 -14.67
C ALA A 132 9.20 -8.58 -13.88
N ASP A 133 9.91 -7.69 -14.57
CA ASP A 133 10.77 -6.69 -13.95
C ASP A 133 10.10 -5.33 -13.79
N GLU A 134 9.10 -5.03 -14.61
CA GLU A 134 8.46 -3.71 -14.68
C GLU A 134 7.73 -3.36 -13.38
N GLY A 135 7.17 -4.33 -12.65
CA GLY A 135 6.62 -4.11 -11.31
C GLY A 135 7.66 -3.63 -10.30
N HIS A 136 8.91 -4.09 -10.44
CA HIS A 136 10.04 -3.62 -9.63
C HIS A 136 10.55 -2.25 -10.08
N HIS A 137 10.61 -2.00 -11.39
CA HIS A 137 10.98 -0.69 -11.92
C HIS A 137 9.99 0.40 -11.54
N ILE A 138 8.68 0.14 -11.66
CA ILE A 138 7.63 1.07 -11.19
C ILE A 138 7.78 1.34 -9.69
N ALA A 139 8.16 0.32 -8.90
CA ALA A 139 8.39 0.51 -7.47
C ALA A 139 9.58 1.44 -7.20
N ALA A 140 10.65 1.37 -8.00
CA ALA A 140 11.78 2.31 -7.90
C ALA A 140 11.39 3.72 -8.35
N ASP A 141 10.72 3.84 -9.50
CA ASP A 141 10.23 5.12 -10.05
C ASP A 141 9.32 5.84 -9.07
N ASN A 142 8.37 5.12 -8.47
CA ASN A 142 7.46 5.68 -7.48
C ASN A 142 8.17 6.16 -6.21
N MET A 143 9.21 5.45 -5.77
CA MET A 143 10.04 5.85 -4.62
C MET A 143 10.85 7.12 -4.93
N GLN A 144 11.38 7.23 -6.14
CA GLN A 144 12.10 8.41 -6.59
C GLN A 144 11.16 9.61 -6.80
N PHE A 145 10.03 9.40 -7.48
CA PHE A 145 8.96 10.40 -7.60
C PHE A 145 8.56 10.97 -6.23
N TYR A 146 8.29 10.09 -5.26
CA TYR A 146 7.93 10.53 -3.91
C TYR A 146 9.02 11.39 -3.24
N SER A 147 10.28 11.02 -3.46
CA SER A 147 11.42 11.63 -2.80
C SER A 147 11.73 13.02 -3.40
N GLU A 148 11.70 13.13 -4.72
CA GLU A 148 12.17 14.32 -5.47
C GLU A 148 11.06 15.30 -5.84
N THR A 149 9.79 14.89 -5.76
CA THR A 149 8.66 15.76 -6.13
C THR A 149 8.22 16.65 -4.97
N ALA A 150 7.90 17.92 -5.26
CA ALA A 150 7.25 18.81 -4.31
C ALA A 150 5.81 18.37 -4.06
N LEU A 151 5.61 17.55 -3.02
CA LEU A 151 4.33 16.92 -2.71
C LEU A 151 3.53 17.67 -1.62
N PRO A 152 2.19 17.65 -1.67
CA PRO A 152 1.34 16.92 -2.63
C PRO A 152 1.16 17.64 -3.98
N THR A 153 1.06 16.89 -5.09
CA THR A 153 0.71 17.43 -6.42
C THR A 153 -0.79 17.39 -6.70
N PHE A 154 -1.52 16.55 -6.00
CA PHE A 154 -2.96 16.41 -6.14
C PHE A 154 -3.75 17.36 -5.23
N LYS A 155 -4.76 18.02 -5.80
CA LYS A 155 -5.79 18.77 -5.07
C LYS A 155 -7.15 18.09 -5.31
N PRO A 156 -7.80 17.56 -4.26
CA PRO A 156 -9.11 16.93 -4.40
C PRO A 156 -10.16 17.97 -4.77
N ALA A 157 -11.19 17.55 -5.51
CA ALA A 157 -12.32 18.40 -5.88
C ALA A 157 -13.06 18.95 -4.65
N SER A 158 -13.18 18.13 -3.59
CA SER A 158 -13.84 18.47 -2.34
C SER A 158 -12.89 18.26 -1.15
N PRO A 159 -11.94 19.18 -0.91
CA PRO A 159 -10.99 19.05 0.18
C PRO A 159 -11.68 19.23 1.55
N LYS A 160 -11.35 18.37 2.51
CA LYS A 160 -11.72 18.53 3.93
C LYS A 160 -11.03 19.74 4.57
N ILE A 161 -9.83 20.07 4.12
CA ILE A 161 -9.11 21.29 4.53
C ILE A 161 -9.02 22.27 3.36
N THR A 162 -9.67 23.41 3.50
CA THR A 162 -9.74 24.44 2.46
C THR A 162 -8.53 25.36 2.46
N THR A 163 -7.82 25.47 3.58
CA THR A 163 -6.54 26.17 3.67
C THR A 163 -5.55 25.57 2.68
N GLU A 164 -4.70 26.42 2.11
CA GLU A 164 -3.63 25.97 1.21
C GLU A 164 -2.68 25.01 1.94
N ILE A 165 -2.55 23.81 1.38
CA ILE A 165 -1.59 22.82 1.85
C ILE A 165 -0.29 23.03 1.10
N LYS A 166 0.71 23.58 1.78
CA LYS A 166 2.05 23.80 1.24
C LYS A 166 2.66 22.51 0.71
N THR A 167 3.38 22.59 -0.39
CA THR A 167 4.18 21.47 -0.92
C THR A 167 5.62 21.50 -0.41
N THR A 168 6.23 20.33 -0.29
CA THR A 168 7.65 20.19 0.08
C THR A 168 8.26 19.00 -0.64
N VAL A 169 9.53 19.12 -1.03
CA VAL A 169 10.35 17.97 -1.44
C VAL A 169 10.84 17.26 -0.17
N SER A 170 10.80 15.94 -0.16
CA SER A 170 11.17 15.16 1.03
C SER A 170 12.64 14.73 1.03
N ASP A 171 13.23 14.56 -0.15
CA ASP A 171 14.55 13.96 -0.38
C ASP A 171 14.70 12.60 0.32
N SER A 172 13.58 11.92 0.56
CA SER A 172 13.56 10.68 1.33
C SER A 172 12.23 9.96 1.18
N PRO A 173 12.24 8.63 0.97
CA PRO A 173 11.02 7.83 1.02
C PRO A 173 10.48 7.65 2.46
N LEU A 174 11.21 8.11 3.48
CA LEU A 174 10.83 7.94 4.87
C LEU A 174 9.73 8.94 5.29
N CYS A 175 8.70 8.40 5.94
CA CYS A 175 7.59 9.14 6.52
C CYS A 175 8.07 10.17 7.55
N HIS A 176 9.02 9.80 8.41
CA HIS A 176 9.61 10.71 9.40
C HIS A 176 10.19 11.97 8.75
N ILE A 177 11.02 11.81 7.73
CA ILE A 177 11.68 12.92 7.03
C ILE A 177 10.66 13.74 6.23
N SER A 178 9.80 13.08 5.46
CA SER A 178 8.76 13.74 4.65
C SER A 178 7.79 14.57 5.48
N VAL A 179 7.24 14.00 6.56
CA VAL A 179 6.32 14.72 7.46
C VAL A 179 7.07 15.77 8.27
N GLY A 180 8.28 15.44 8.76
CA GLY A 180 9.11 16.35 9.56
C GLY A 180 9.51 17.62 8.81
N LYS A 181 10.00 17.50 7.56
CA LYS A 181 10.32 18.64 6.69
C LYS A 181 9.09 19.51 6.46
N TRP A 182 7.93 18.91 6.18
CA TRP A 182 6.68 19.64 5.98
C TRP A 182 6.22 20.37 7.25
N MET A 183 6.27 19.71 8.41
CA MET A 183 5.92 20.32 9.70
C MET A 183 6.86 21.49 10.03
N LYS A 184 8.16 21.34 9.81
CA LYS A 184 9.14 22.43 9.98
C LYS A 184 8.84 23.62 9.06
N ALA A 185 8.46 23.34 7.81
CA ALA A 185 8.21 24.38 6.80
C ALA A 185 6.88 25.14 6.98
N THR A 186 5.98 24.63 7.82
CA THR A 186 4.62 25.18 7.99
C THR A 186 4.29 25.55 9.43
N GLY A 187 4.98 24.99 10.42
CA GLY A 187 4.68 25.14 11.84
C GLY A 187 3.49 24.29 12.34
N TYR A 188 2.84 23.52 11.46
CA TYR A 188 1.72 22.67 11.85
C TYR A 188 2.17 21.45 12.67
N ALA A 189 1.45 21.15 13.74
CA ALA A 189 1.71 19.99 14.58
C ALA A 189 1.36 18.66 13.88
N LEU A 190 1.94 17.55 14.34
CA LEU A 190 1.63 16.22 13.82
C LEU A 190 0.13 15.91 13.93
N GLY A 191 -0.53 16.29 15.03
CA GLY A 191 -1.97 16.04 15.22
C GLY A 191 -2.90 16.90 14.35
N SER A 192 -2.37 17.91 13.66
CA SER A 192 -3.18 18.94 12.98
C SER A 192 -4.03 18.38 11.84
N PRO A 193 -5.24 18.94 11.61
CA PRO A 193 -6.05 18.62 10.44
C PRO A 193 -5.31 18.85 9.13
N GLU A 194 -4.48 19.90 9.03
CA GLU A 194 -3.69 20.26 7.86
C GLU A 194 -2.64 19.20 7.53
N ARG A 195 -1.91 18.69 8.53
CA ARG A 195 -0.96 17.59 8.32
C ARG A 195 -1.68 16.33 7.84
N LYS A 196 -2.82 15.99 8.46
CA LYS A 196 -3.61 14.81 8.07
C LYS A 196 -4.08 14.93 6.61
N ASP A 197 -4.62 16.08 6.24
CA ASP A 197 -5.05 16.37 4.87
C ASP A 197 -3.88 16.38 3.88
N ARG A 198 -2.71 16.91 4.27
CA ARG A 198 -1.47 16.76 3.48
C ARG A 198 -1.16 15.31 3.20
N CYS A 199 -1.18 14.43 4.21
CA CYS A 199 -0.94 13.00 3.99
C CYS A 199 -2.00 12.34 3.09
N ALA A 200 -3.27 12.74 3.18
CA ALA A 200 -4.32 12.28 2.27
C ALA A 200 -4.05 12.69 0.83
N ARG A 201 -3.66 13.95 0.60
CA ARG A 201 -3.29 14.44 -0.74
C ARG A 201 -2.01 13.80 -1.27
N VAL A 202 -1.05 13.49 -0.41
CA VAL A 202 0.15 12.73 -0.80
C VAL A 202 -0.21 11.32 -1.24
N ALA A 203 -1.10 10.62 -0.51
CA ALA A 203 -1.62 9.33 -0.95
C ALA A 203 -2.32 9.40 -2.31
N ALA A 204 -3.15 10.43 -2.51
CA ALA A 204 -3.79 10.70 -3.79
C ALA A 204 -2.78 10.99 -4.92
N SER A 205 -1.73 11.77 -4.64
CA SER A 205 -0.65 12.08 -5.59
C SER A 205 0.11 10.81 -6.00
N SER A 206 0.43 9.93 -5.04
CA SER A 206 1.05 8.63 -5.35
C SER A 206 0.11 7.72 -6.15
N ALA A 207 -1.19 7.68 -5.83
CA ALA A 207 -2.15 6.86 -6.56
C ALA A 207 -2.35 7.35 -8.01
N TYR A 208 -2.38 8.67 -8.22
CA TYR A 208 -2.41 9.28 -9.55
C TYR A 208 -1.23 8.80 -10.38
N HIS A 209 -0.01 9.01 -9.86
CA HIS A 209 1.22 8.71 -10.58
C HIS A 209 1.39 7.21 -10.85
N LEU A 210 1.00 6.36 -9.90
CA LEU A 210 0.96 4.92 -10.10
C LEU A 210 0.06 4.53 -11.28
N VAL A 211 -1.14 5.11 -11.38
CA VAL A 211 -2.06 4.78 -12.49
C VAL A 211 -1.51 5.27 -13.83
N GLU A 212 -0.83 6.42 -13.88
CA GLU A 212 -0.13 6.84 -15.10
C GLU A 212 0.89 5.78 -15.55
N MET A 213 1.71 5.27 -14.63
CA MET A 213 2.70 4.24 -14.93
C MET A 213 2.06 2.91 -15.32
N LEU A 214 1.00 2.47 -14.63
CA LEU A 214 0.29 1.23 -14.97
C LEU A 214 -0.42 1.32 -16.33
N ASN A 215 -1.01 2.47 -16.64
CA ASN A 215 -1.61 2.72 -17.95
C ASN A 215 -0.54 2.71 -19.06
N ALA A 216 0.60 3.37 -18.83
CA ALA A 216 1.72 3.35 -19.77
C ALA A 216 2.27 1.93 -19.98
N TRP A 217 2.38 1.14 -18.90
CA TRP A 217 2.78 -0.27 -18.97
C TRP A 217 1.78 -1.08 -19.78
N LYS A 218 0.48 -0.89 -19.54
CA LYS A 218 -0.59 -1.56 -20.29
C LYS A 218 -0.54 -1.24 -21.79
N ASP A 219 -0.17 -0.01 -22.13
CA ASP A 219 -0.02 0.45 -23.51
C ASP A 219 1.35 0.08 -24.12
N GLY A 220 2.25 -0.56 -23.37
CA GLY A 220 3.60 -0.92 -23.84
C GLY A 220 4.55 0.27 -24.01
N THR A 221 4.25 1.39 -23.35
CA THR A 221 4.99 2.66 -23.44
C THR A 221 5.67 3.07 -22.14
N TYR A 222 5.58 2.25 -21.10
CA TYR A 222 6.29 2.48 -19.85
C TYR A 222 7.81 2.32 -20.06
N GLU A 223 8.55 3.33 -19.60
CA GLU A 223 10.00 3.33 -19.55
C GLU A 223 10.42 3.58 -18.11
N ALA A 224 11.32 2.75 -17.59
CA ALA A 224 11.88 2.93 -16.25
C ALA A 224 12.71 4.21 -16.20
N LYS A 225 12.45 5.06 -15.21
CA LYS A 225 13.10 6.39 -15.08
C LYS A 225 14.06 6.47 -13.91
N SER A 226 13.91 5.60 -12.93
CA SER A 226 14.65 5.69 -11.69
C SER A 226 16.13 5.38 -11.93
N THR A 227 16.97 6.31 -11.49
CA THR A 227 18.43 6.18 -11.57
C THR A 227 19.05 5.95 -10.20
N PHE A 228 18.30 6.19 -9.12
CA PHE A 228 18.82 6.13 -7.76
C PHE A 228 19.21 4.70 -7.35
N SER A 229 20.45 4.52 -6.92
CA SER A 229 20.88 3.26 -6.32
C SER A 229 21.98 3.47 -5.30
N SER A 230 21.59 3.69 -4.05
CA SER A 230 22.55 3.82 -2.94
C SER A 230 23.48 2.61 -2.83
N ALA A 231 23.01 1.39 -3.14
CA ALA A 231 23.86 0.21 -3.11
C ALA A 231 24.98 0.26 -4.16
N LYS A 232 24.72 0.80 -5.36
CA LYS A 232 25.74 0.97 -6.41
C LYS A 232 26.66 2.16 -6.12
N GLU A 233 26.10 3.25 -5.61
CA GLU A 233 26.82 4.51 -5.38
C GLU A 233 27.65 4.49 -4.10
N ASN A 234 27.15 3.85 -3.05
CA ASN A 234 27.69 3.91 -1.69
C ASN A 234 27.98 2.54 -1.07
N GLY A 235 27.72 1.43 -1.78
CA GLY A 235 27.97 0.07 -1.27
C GLY A 235 27.03 -0.39 -0.15
N ILE A 236 25.95 0.35 0.13
CA ILE A 236 24.97 0.07 1.18
C ILE A 236 23.56 0.51 0.75
N THR A 237 22.51 -0.06 1.34
CA THR A 237 21.16 0.50 1.18
C THR A 237 21.05 1.84 1.90
N GLY A 238 20.43 2.82 1.26
CA GLY A 238 20.28 4.18 1.80
C GLY A 238 19.28 5.01 1.02
N GLN A 239 19.05 6.23 1.48
CA GLN A 239 18.21 7.26 0.85
C GLN A 239 19.07 8.37 0.20
N TYR A 240 18.45 9.45 -0.28
CA TYR A 240 19.08 10.46 -1.15
C TYR A 240 20.10 11.40 -0.46
N ASN A 241 20.21 11.37 0.87
CA ASN A 241 20.79 12.47 1.64
C ASN A 241 21.39 11.99 2.98
N CYS A 242 22.43 11.16 2.93
CA CYS A 242 23.07 10.61 4.13
C CYS A 242 23.53 11.69 5.13
N ASP A 243 24.05 12.79 4.61
CA ASP A 243 24.56 13.95 5.36
C ASP A 243 23.46 14.71 6.12
N GLU A 244 22.20 14.70 5.66
CA GLU A 244 21.09 15.32 6.40
C GLU A 244 20.86 14.67 7.77
N CYS A 245 21.18 13.38 7.91
CA CYS A 245 21.06 12.63 9.16
C CYS A 245 22.39 12.51 9.90
N HIS A 246 23.48 12.26 9.17
CA HIS A 246 24.78 11.94 9.74
C HIS A 246 25.69 13.16 9.91
N GLY A 247 25.35 14.31 9.31
CA GLY A 247 26.26 15.45 9.19
C GLY A 247 27.58 15.00 8.54
N ASP A 248 28.69 15.45 9.11
CA ASP A 248 30.04 15.08 8.64
C ASP A 248 30.44 13.62 8.99
N ASN A 249 29.61 12.89 9.74
CA ASN A 249 29.91 11.54 10.24
C ASN A 249 29.17 10.44 9.46
N VAL A 250 29.16 10.52 8.13
CA VAL A 250 28.56 9.49 7.26
C VAL A 250 29.36 8.19 7.38
N PRO A 251 28.75 7.06 7.79
CA PRO A 251 29.45 5.78 7.86
C PRO A 251 29.90 5.28 6.49
N GLU A 252 31.16 4.83 6.38
CA GLU A 252 31.65 4.17 5.18
C GLU A 252 31.21 2.70 5.13
N ALA A 253 30.61 2.29 4.02
CA ALA A 253 30.28 0.90 3.79
C ALA A 253 31.53 0.08 3.45
N PRO A 254 31.66 -1.18 3.91
CA PRO A 254 32.70 -2.06 3.43
C PRO A 254 32.65 -2.23 1.90
N GLN A 255 33.80 -2.29 1.26
CA GLN A 255 33.86 -2.53 -0.19
C GLN A 255 33.30 -3.92 -0.52
N MET A 256 32.40 -3.98 -1.50
CA MET A 256 31.95 -5.26 -2.04
C MET A 256 33.13 -5.99 -2.68
N PRO A 257 33.27 -7.31 -2.49
CA PRO A 257 34.24 -8.10 -3.24
C PRO A 257 34.01 -7.91 -4.74
N LYS A 258 35.09 -7.81 -5.53
CA LYS A 258 34.97 -7.78 -6.99
C LYS A 258 34.32 -9.10 -7.44
N ALA A 259 33.25 -8.99 -8.22
CA ALA A 259 32.57 -10.11 -8.85
C ALA A 259 33.50 -10.86 -9.82
#